data_AF-A0A8J6Y571-F1
#
_entry.id   AF-A0A8J6Y571-F1
#
_cell.length_a   1.000
_cell.length_b   1.000
_cell.length_c   1.000
_cell.angle_alpha   90.00
_cell.angle_beta   90.00
_cell.angle_gamma   90.00
#
_symmetry.space_group_name_H-M   'P 1'
#
loop_
_entity.id
_entity.type
_entity.pdbx_description
1 polymer ?
#
loop_
_entity_poly.entity_id
_entity_poly.type
_entity_poly.pdbx_seq_one_letter_code
_entity_poly.pdbx_strand_id
1 'polypeptide(L)'
;MSTSRKLNTLLFELQTARSPLQQAKILVRAWRTLRELGPTDRRLLANHAGFDGAEEILEGLAKRRGGLAPAMLLRVLANARSSDGAAVGELLSAVRDPLQRDDAITRGIDLAAELLADPEDVEEDDTEEVGETLGELPAVEPTIQEGPEEAMVTPIALDEDVDDGGAEEPEVEPVPVPKPGVEEDLSPDPTQPPEAEIDPSPPDPPIVDWSRWQTTSPAHGPAPTSSGETPPAVDLPGPRRFDARVGFETPGKKPSVLSRLVDLRRELSSFAGSNVEILRERVESFEDGWARRRALAAFFEAGIPKSGDDALDLIGTLGRERDRRWCLGILA
;
A
#
# COMPACT_ATOMS: atom_id res chain seq x y z
N MET A 1 8.15 24.21 -2.90
CA MET A 1 6.80 24.72 -2.58
C MET A 1 6.78 25.12 -1.12
N SER A 2 6.18 26.28 -0.78
CA SER A 2 6.03 26.71 0.62
C SER A 2 5.14 25.75 1.42
N THR A 3 5.41 25.60 2.71
CA THR A 3 4.63 24.79 3.65
C THR A 3 3.15 25.16 3.65
N SER A 4 2.85 26.47 3.63
CA SER A 4 1.48 27.00 3.51
C SER A 4 0.74 26.52 2.26
N ARG A 5 1.40 26.45 1.09
CA ARG A 5 0.77 25.91 -0.12
C ARG A 5 0.45 24.42 0.03
N LYS A 6 1.36 23.64 0.63
CA LYS A 6 1.14 22.21 0.88
C LYS A 6 -0.04 21.98 1.82
N LEU A 7 -0.16 22.77 2.89
CA LEU A 7 -1.29 22.71 3.83
C LEU A 7 -2.62 22.98 3.13
N ASN A 8 -2.70 24.06 2.34
CA ASN A 8 -3.92 24.39 1.60
C ASN A 8 -4.34 23.30 0.61
N THR A 9 -3.36 22.69 -0.08
CA THR A 9 -3.63 21.54 -0.96
C THR A 9 -4.22 20.36 -0.17
N LEU A 10 -3.66 20.03 1.00
CA LEU A 10 -4.18 18.95 1.83
C LEU A 10 -5.58 19.22 2.35
N LEU A 11 -5.88 20.45 2.77
CA LEU A 11 -7.22 20.83 3.22
C LEU A 11 -8.24 20.67 2.10
N PHE A 12 -7.90 21.09 0.88
CA PHE A 12 -8.76 20.91 -0.27
C PHE A 12 -8.98 19.42 -0.61
N GLU A 13 -7.92 18.60 -0.57
CA GLU A 13 -8.04 17.15 -0.76
C GLU A 13 -8.93 16.50 0.32
N LEU A 14 -8.78 16.89 1.59
CA LEU A 14 -9.61 16.39 2.68
C LEU A 14 -11.08 16.81 2.56
N GLN A 15 -11.35 18.03 2.09
CA GLN A 15 -12.72 18.51 1.84
C GLN A 15 -13.40 17.80 0.67
N THR A 16 -12.63 17.38 -0.34
CA THR A 16 -13.17 16.66 -1.50
C THR A 16 -13.37 15.17 -1.22
N ALA A 17 -12.72 14.62 -0.18
CA ALA A 17 -12.91 13.26 0.27
C ALA A 17 -14.28 13.08 0.95
N ARG A 18 -15.10 12.18 0.40
CA ARG A 18 -16.47 11.94 0.86
C ARG A 18 -16.60 10.88 1.96
N SER A 19 -15.49 10.28 2.36
CA SER A 19 -15.46 9.24 3.40
C SER A 19 -14.26 9.40 4.33
N PRO A 20 -14.39 9.03 5.63
CA PRO A 20 -13.27 9.01 6.57
C PRO A 20 -12.09 8.17 6.08
N LEU A 21 -12.37 7.07 5.39
CA LEU A 21 -11.34 6.22 4.79
C LEU A 21 -10.54 6.95 3.70
N GLN A 22 -11.20 7.71 2.82
CA GLN A 22 -10.52 8.52 1.81
C GLN A 22 -9.67 9.62 2.45
N GLN A 23 -10.21 10.30 3.47
CA GLN A 23 -9.47 11.32 4.22
C GLN A 23 -8.21 10.73 4.85
N ALA A 24 -8.32 9.58 5.49
CA ALA A 24 -7.18 8.91 6.10
C ALA A 24 -6.15 8.44 5.05
N LYS A 25 -6.58 7.93 3.89
CA LYS A 25 -5.68 7.62 2.76
C LYS A 25 -4.91 8.85 2.27
N ILE A 26 -5.57 10.00 2.19
CA ILE A 26 -4.94 11.28 1.84
C ILE A 26 -3.88 11.65 2.88
N LEU A 27 -4.21 11.55 4.17
CA LEU A 27 -3.27 11.82 5.27
C LEU A 27 -2.04 10.88 5.21
N VAL A 28 -2.25 9.59 4.94
CA VAL A 28 -1.16 8.62 4.75
C VAL A 28 -0.26 9.01 3.58
N ARG A 29 -0.85 9.33 2.43
CA ARG A 29 -0.10 9.73 1.23
C ARG A 29 0.71 10.99 1.51
N ALA A 30 0.16 11.89 2.32
CA ALA A 30 0.74 13.15 2.72
C ALA A 30 1.67 13.07 3.93
N TRP A 31 2.01 11.89 4.47
CA TRP A 31 2.71 11.78 5.75
C TRP A 31 4.03 12.55 5.82
N ARG A 32 4.79 12.62 4.73
CA ARG A 32 6.04 13.41 4.69
C ARG A 32 5.76 14.90 4.89
N THR A 33 4.72 15.40 4.24
CA THR A 33 4.25 16.79 4.40
C THR A 33 3.80 17.02 5.83
N LEU A 34 3.04 16.09 6.44
CA LEU A 34 2.56 16.20 7.82
C LEU A 34 3.70 16.37 8.84
N ARG A 35 4.87 15.80 8.58
CA ARG A 35 6.08 15.93 9.42
C ARG A 35 6.75 17.30 9.34
N GLU A 36 6.58 17.97 8.21
CA GLU A 36 7.11 19.32 8.01
C GLU A 36 6.16 20.40 8.58
N LEU A 37 4.92 20.04 8.89
CA LEU A 37 3.93 20.94 9.45
C LEU A 37 4.16 21.18 10.94
N GLY A 38 3.80 22.38 11.41
CA GLY A 38 3.78 22.69 12.83
C GLY A 38 2.64 21.97 13.56
N PRO A 39 2.67 21.90 14.91
CA PRO A 39 1.61 21.27 15.69
C PRO A 39 0.24 21.95 15.48
N THR A 40 0.20 23.28 15.33
CA THR A 40 -1.04 24.03 15.05
C THR A 40 -1.68 23.63 13.73
N ASP A 41 -0.87 23.47 12.67
CA ASP A 41 -1.37 23.06 11.35
C ASP A 41 -1.89 21.61 11.37
N ARG A 42 -1.25 20.73 12.14
CA ARG A 42 -1.70 19.34 12.33
C ARG A 42 -3.05 19.27 13.07
N ARG A 43 -3.25 20.10 14.09
CA ARG A 43 -4.55 20.23 14.77
C ARG A 43 -5.65 20.71 13.83
N LEU A 44 -5.33 21.70 13.00
CA LEU A 44 -6.27 22.20 11.99
C LEU A 44 -6.66 21.09 11.00
N LEU A 45 -5.70 20.27 10.56
CA LEU A 45 -5.98 19.11 9.69
C LEU A 45 -6.80 18.03 10.40
N ALA A 46 -6.54 17.76 11.68
CA ALA A 46 -7.32 16.82 12.48
C ALA A 46 -8.79 17.26 12.57
N ASN A 47 -9.02 18.53 12.91
CA ASN A 47 -10.37 19.12 12.99
C ASN A 47 -11.10 19.04 11.65
N HIS A 48 -10.40 19.23 10.54
CA HIS A 48 -10.99 19.12 9.20
C HIS A 48 -11.25 17.68 8.75
N ALA A 49 -10.46 16.71 9.22
CA ALA A 49 -10.71 15.31 8.94
C ALA A 49 -11.96 14.78 9.67
N GLY A 50 -12.35 15.40 10.79
CA GLY A 50 -13.68 15.21 11.39
C GLY A 50 -13.94 13.81 11.93
N PHE A 51 -12.90 13.01 12.19
CA PHE A 51 -13.01 11.72 12.87
C PHE A 51 -12.28 11.74 14.22
N ASP A 52 -12.85 11.03 15.19
CA ASP A 52 -12.31 10.95 16.55
C ASP A 52 -10.91 10.31 16.56
N GLY A 53 -9.98 10.93 17.28
CA GLY A 53 -8.59 10.46 17.37
C GLY A 53 -7.67 10.92 16.23
N ALA A 54 -8.16 11.76 15.29
CA ALA A 54 -7.34 12.27 14.19
C ALA A 54 -6.11 13.07 14.66
N GLU A 55 -6.22 13.83 15.74
CA GLU A 55 -5.11 14.62 16.28
C GLU A 55 -3.99 13.72 16.79
N GLU A 56 -4.32 12.69 17.59
CA GLU A 56 -3.36 11.74 18.13
C GLU A 56 -2.67 10.94 17.03
N ILE A 57 -3.43 10.54 16.00
CA ILE A 57 -2.88 9.83 14.85
C ILE A 57 -1.88 10.72 14.10
N LEU A 58 -2.25 11.97 13.81
CA LEU A 58 -1.38 12.91 13.11
C LEU A 58 -0.13 13.26 13.93
N GLU A 59 -0.28 13.43 15.23
CA GLU A 59 0.83 13.72 16.14
C GLU A 59 1.76 12.50 16.32
N GLY A 60 1.20 11.29 16.39
CA GLY A 60 1.95 10.03 16.41
C GLY A 60 2.72 9.80 15.12
N LEU A 61 2.10 10.06 13.97
CA LEU A 61 2.73 10.04 12.65
C LEU A 61 3.86 11.07 12.53
N ALA A 62 3.67 12.26 13.09
CA ALA A 62 4.66 13.32 13.04
C ALA A 62 5.93 12.97 13.85
N LYS A 63 5.73 12.40 15.05
CA LYS A 63 6.80 12.06 16.00
C LYS A 63 7.60 10.81 15.62
N ARG A 64 6.98 9.82 14.97
CA ARG A 64 7.67 8.57 14.62
C ARG A 64 8.73 8.78 13.53
N ARG A 65 10.00 8.60 13.88
CA ARG A 65 11.12 8.45 12.93
C ARG A 65 11.22 7.00 12.49
N GLY A 66 10.65 6.65 11.34
CA GLY A 66 10.80 5.31 10.75
C GLY A 66 9.79 5.02 9.63
N GLY A 67 10.17 4.17 8.67
CA GLY A 67 9.35 3.83 7.50
C GLY A 67 8.08 3.02 7.77
N LEU A 68 7.82 2.66 9.03
CA LEU A 68 6.70 1.81 9.46
C LEU A 68 5.35 2.55 9.59
N ALA A 69 5.39 3.89 9.63
CA ALA A 69 4.21 4.72 9.88
C ALA A 69 3.11 4.62 8.80
N PRO A 70 3.40 4.65 7.48
CA PRO A 70 2.37 4.57 6.44
C PRO A 70 1.71 3.18 6.36
N ALA A 71 2.50 2.12 6.52
CA ALA A 71 2.00 0.74 6.45
C ALA A 71 1.08 0.42 7.63
N MET A 72 1.44 0.87 8.85
CA MET A 72 0.58 0.74 10.03
C MET A 72 -0.75 1.48 9.86
N LEU A 73 -0.76 2.70 9.33
CA LEU A 73 -2.03 3.39 9.10
C LEU A 73 -2.88 2.69 8.04
N LEU A 74 -2.28 2.25 6.94
CA LEU A 74 -3.02 1.53 5.90
C LEU A 74 -3.62 0.23 6.43
N ARG A 75 -2.92 -0.44 7.36
CA ARG A 75 -3.42 -1.62 8.06
C ARG A 75 -4.60 -1.29 8.98
N VAL A 76 -4.48 -0.25 9.82
CA VAL A 76 -5.58 0.21 10.68
C VAL A 76 -6.79 0.62 9.85
N LEU A 77 -6.57 1.28 8.70
CA LEU A 77 -7.62 1.68 7.77
C LEU A 77 -8.24 0.52 6.98
N ALA A 78 -7.46 -0.54 6.70
CA ALA A 78 -7.99 -1.76 6.12
C ALA A 78 -8.91 -2.47 7.11
N ASN A 79 -8.49 -2.58 8.38
CA ASN A 79 -9.29 -3.17 9.45
C ASN A 79 -10.56 -2.33 9.76
N ALA A 80 -10.48 -1.01 9.62
CA ALA A 80 -11.63 -0.10 9.78
C ALA A 80 -12.69 -0.22 8.67
N ARG A 81 -12.34 -0.81 7.52
CA ARG A 81 -13.28 -1.02 6.41
C ARG A 81 -14.16 -2.25 6.63
N SER A 82 -13.62 -3.24 7.35
CA SER A 82 -14.27 -4.53 7.64
C SER A 82 -15.00 -4.55 8.98
N SER A 83 -14.72 -3.60 9.87
CA SER A 83 -15.23 -3.60 11.25
C SER A 83 -16.08 -2.35 11.53
N ASP A 84 -17.07 -2.50 12.43
CA ASP A 84 -17.88 -1.39 12.93
C ASP A 84 -16.98 -0.29 13.53
N GLY A 85 -17.33 0.99 13.35
CA GLY A 85 -16.45 2.12 13.66
C GLY A 85 -15.96 2.15 15.11
N ALA A 86 -16.69 1.53 16.03
CA ALA A 86 -16.32 1.36 17.43
C ALA A 86 -15.09 0.45 17.63
N ALA A 87 -14.95 -0.61 16.85
CA ALA A 87 -13.84 -1.56 16.95
C ALA A 87 -12.49 -0.91 16.58
N VAL A 88 -12.51 0.07 15.69
CA VAL A 88 -11.33 0.85 15.30
C VAL A 88 -10.87 1.73 16.45
N GLY A 89 -11.81 2.36 17.16
CA GLY A 89 -11.52 3.15 18.35
C GLY A 89 -10.90 2.29 19.46
N GLU A 90 -11.42 1.08 19.66
CA GLU A 90 -10.91 0.13 20.66
C GLU A 90 -9.51 -0.38 20.32
N LEU A 91 -9.26 -0.71 19.04
CA LEU A 91 -7.95 -1.16 18.55
C LEU A 91 -6.90 -0.03 18.59
N LEU A 92 -7.28 1.20 18.26
CA LEU A 92 -6.42 2.38 18.42
C LEU A 92 -6.12 2.68 19.90
N SER A 93 -7.10 2.50 20.79
CA SER A 93 -6.92 2.64 22.24
C SER A 93 -5.97 1.56 22.79
N ALA A 94 -6.09 0.32 22.33
CA ALA A 94 -5.20 -0.78 22.73
C ALA A 94 -3.75 -0.59 22.21
N VAL A 95 -3.56 -0.02 21.02
CA VAL A 95 -2.21 0.35 20.51
C VAL A 95 -1.59 1.50 21.31
N ARG A 96 -2.41 2.36 21.94
CA ARG A 96 -1.99 3.49 22.78
C ARG A 96 -1.40 3.02 24.11
N ASP A 97 -1.95 1.96 24.70
CA ASP A 97 -1.45 1.36 25.95
C ASP A 97 -0.18 0.52 25.68
N PRO A 98 1.00 0.88 26.24
CA PRO A 98 2.23 0.11 26.02
C PRO A 98 2.15 -1.34 26.51
N LEU A 99 1.27 -1.67 27.46
CA LEU A 99 1.08 -3.04 27.93
C LEU A 99 0.19 -3.88 27.00
N GLN A 100 -0.72 -3.26 26.27
CA GLN A 100 -1.65 -3.95 25.37
C GLN A 100 -1.22 -3.87 23.90
N ARG A 101 -0.16 -3.11 23.61
CA ARG A 101 0.29 -2.82 22.25
C ARG A 101 0.64 -4.07 21.47
N ASP A 102 1.40 -4.98 22.05
CA ASP A 102 1.86 -6.17 21.33
C ASP A 102 0.71 -7.13 21.04
N ASP A 103 -0.25 -7.23 21.97
CA ASP A 103 -1.51 -7.97 21.78
C ASP A 103 -2.43 -7.33 20.74
N ALA A 104 -2.53 -6.00 20.71
CA ALA A 104 -3.32 -5.27 19.73
C ALA A 104 -2.72 -5.39 18.33
N ILE A 105 -1.38 -5.41 18.22
CA ILE A 105 -0.67 -5.64 16.98
C ILE A 105 -0.89 -7.08 16.51
N THR A 106 -0.80 -8.06 17.41
CA THR A 106 -0.99 -9.49 17.07
C THR A 106 -2.43 -9.77 16.65
N ARG A 107 -3.44 -9.29 17.40
CA ARG A 107 -4.85 -9.38 16.99
C ARG A 107 -5.12 -8.65 15.67
N GLY A 108 -4.48 -7.51 15.44
CA GLY A 108 -4.55 -6.81 14.16
C GLY A 108 -3.82 -7.51 13.02
N ILE A 109 -2.94 -8.48 13.32
CA ILE A 109 -2.32 -9.39 12.36
C ILE A 109 -3.25 -10.53 12.00
N ASP A 110 -3.82 -11.19 13.00
CA ASP A 110 -4.69 -12.34 12.80
C ASP A 110 -5.98 -11.96 12.07
N LEU A 111 -6.62 -10.85 12.45
CA LEU A 111 -7.80 -10.32 11.74
C LEU A 111 -7.50 -9.95 10.28
N ALA A 112 -6.28 -9.46 10.00
CA ALA A 112 -5.89 -9.12 8.64
C ALA A 112 -5.59 -10.37 7.80
N ALA A 113 -5.08 -11.43 8.42
CA ALA A 113 -4.88 -12.72 7.76
C ALA A 113 -6.22 -13.40 7.46
N GLU A 114 -7.18 -13.32 8.38
CA GLU A 114 -8.54 -13.85 8.20
C GLU A 114 -9.33 -13.11 7.11
N LEU A 115 -9.14 -11.80 6.96
CA LEU A 115 -9.75 -11.00 5.88
C LEU A 115 -9.04 -11.13 4.52
N LEU A 116 -7.79 -11.62 4.51
CA LEU A 116 -7.02 -11.92 3.30
C LEU A 116 -7.15 -13.38 2.88
N ALA A 117 -7.70 -14.25 3.73
CA ALA A 117 -8.12 -15.59 3.35
C ALA A 117 -9.45 -15.45 2.60
N ASP A 118 -9.48 -15.89 1.34
CA ASP A 118 -10.70 -15.92 0.54
C ASP A 118 -11.74 -16.81 1.23
N PRO A 119 -13.02 -16.39 1.31
CA PRO A 119 -14.08 -17.21 1.89
C PRO A 119 -14.49 -18.44 1.04
N GLU A 120 -13.74 -18.78 -0.02
CA GLU A 120 -14.09 -19.85 -0.96
C GLU A 120 -13.49 -21.23 -0.65
N ASP A 121 -12.67 -21.39 0.39
CA ASP A 121 -12.09 -22.69 0.82
C ASP A 121 -12.73 -23.26 2.10
N VAL A 122 -13.98 -22.91 2.41
CA VAL A 122 -14.80 -23.76 3.28
C VAL A 122 -15.52 -24.72 2.34
N GLU A 123 -14.86 -25.82 2.00
CA GLU A 123 -15.56 -26.99 1.46
C GLU A 123 -16.69 -27.28 2.45
N GLU A 124 -17.93 -26.98 2.02
CA GLU A 124 -19.12 -27.54 2.64
C GLU A 124 -18.91 -29.04 2.57
N ASP A 125 -18.56 -29.62 3.72
CA ASP A 125 -18.52 -31.06 3.95
C ASP A 125 -19.94 -31.56 3.71
N ASP A 126 -20.23 -31.83 2.44
CA ASP A 126 -21.42 -32.47 1.93
C ASP A 126 -21.50 -33.83 2.63
N THR A 127 -22.18 -33.82 3.77
CA THR A 127 -22.76 -35.00 4.39
C THR A 127 -23.80 -35.60 3.45
N GLU A 128 -23.34 -36.18 2.34
CA GLU A 128 -24.11 -37.10 1.51
C GLU A 128 -24.33 -38.39 2.30
N GLU A 129 -25.50 -38.44 2.94
CA GLU A 129 -26.51 -39.44 2.67
C GLU A 129 -25.98 -40.85 2.33
N VAL A 130 -25.75 -41.64 3.39
CA VAL A 130 -25.60 -43.09 3.29
C VAL A 130 -26.95 -43.70 2.90
N GLY A 131 -27.20 -43.79 1.60
CA GLY A 131 -28.38 -44.42 1.00
C GLY A 131 -27.99 -45.43 -0.07
N GLU A 132 -28.11 -46.71 0.28
CA GLU A 132 -28.45 -47.86 -0.59
C GLU A 132 -28.07 -47.81 -2.08
N THR A 133 -27.23 -48.74 -2.53
CA THR A 133 -27.65 -49.94 -3.30
C THR A 133 -26.44 -50.65 -3.93
N LEU A 134 -26.15 -51.85 -3.42
CA LEU A 134 -25.22 -52.80 -4.05
C LEU A 134 -25.93 -53.47 -5.24
N GLY A 135 -25.73 -52.90 -6.43
CA GLY A 135 -26.08 -53.48 -7.72
C GLY A 135 -24.84 -54.04 -8.41
N GLU A 136 -24.68 -55.34 -8.25
CA GLU A 136 -23.79 -56.29 -8.93
C GLU A 136 -23.55 -56.02 -10.43
N LEU A 137 -22.28 -55.84 -10.83
CA LEU A 137 -21.81 -56.07 -12.21
C LEU A 137 -20.36 -56.60 -12.25
N PRO A 138 -20.01 -57.36 -13.30
CA PRO A 138 -19.08 -58.48 -13.20
C PRO A 138 -17.63 -58.17 -13.58
N ALA A 139 -16.78 -59.10 -13.13
CA ALA A 139 -15.36 -59.23 -13.38
C ALA A 139 -14.94 -58.99 -14.84
N VAL A 140 -13.97 -58.09 -15.01
CA VAL A 140 -13.09 -58.03 -16.18
C VAL A 140 -11.65 -57.84 -15.67
N GLU A 141 -10.97 -58.97 -15.46
CA GLU A 141 -9.53 -59.07 -15.66
C GLU A 141 -9.25 -59.34 -17.15
N PRO A 142 -8.00 -59.30 -17.64
CA PRO A 142 -6.79 -58.60 -17.18
C PRO A 142 -6.15 -57.83 -18.36
N THR A 143 -5.05 -57.09 -18.13
CA THR A 143 -3.82 -57.16 -18.95
C THR A 143 -2.75 -56.31 -18.30
N ILE A 144 -1.82 -57.00 -17.66
CA ILE A 144 -0.51 -56.51 -17.25
C ILE A 144 0.32 -56.38 -18.52
N GLN A 145 0.82 -55.18 -18.81
CA GLN A 145 1.85 -54.95 -19.81
C GLN A 145 3.09 -54.46 -19.08
N GLU A 146 3.92 -55.42 -18.67
CA GLU A 146 5.29 -55.20 -18.20
C GLU A 146 6.23 -54.97 -19.39
N GLY A 147 7.14 -54.01 -19.22
CA GLY A 147 8.44 -53.97 -19.90
C GLY A 147 8.85 -52.59 -20.42
N PRO A 148 10.16 -52.29 -20.53
CA PRO A 148 11.27 -52.73 -19.70
C PRO A 148 12.08 -51.57 -19.12
N GLU A 149 12.99 -51.96 -18.24
CA GLU A 149 14.00 -51.22 -17.51
C GLU A 149 15.03 -50.46 -18.40
N GLU A 150 15.84 -49.67 -17.72
CA GLU A 150 17.19 -49.20 -18.10
C GLU A 150 17.32 -47.91 -18.93
N ALA A 151 17.59 -46.80 -18.23
CA ALA A 151 18.56 -45.81 -18.68
C ALA A 151 19.21 -45.09 -17.48
N MET A 152 20.27 -45.73 -16.98
CA MET A 152 21.53 -45.14 -16.53
C MET A 152 21.51 -43.79 -15.81
N VAL A 153 21.63 -43.89 -14.50
CA VAL A 153 22.23 -42.90 -13.60
C VAL A 153 23.66 -42.61 -14.04
N THR A 154 23.97 -41.36 -14.37
CA THR A 154 25.34 -40.84 -14.38
C THR A 154 25.62 -40.12 -13.05
N PRO A 155 26.62 -40.56 -12.26
CA PRO A 155 27.09 -39.80 -11.12
C PRO A 155 27.88 -38.58 -11.62
N ILE A 156 27.40 -37.39 -11.30
CA ILE A 156 28.19 -36.16 -11.45
C ILE A 156 29.25 -36.15 -10.36
N ALA A 157 30.50 -36.12 -10.80
CA ALA A 157 31.68 -36.05 -9.97
C ALA A 157 31.68 -34.78 -9.12
N LEU A 158 31.95 -34.98 -7.83
CA LEU A 158 32.41 -33.99 -6.87
C LEU A 158 33.88 -33.67 -7.17
N ASP A 159 34.11 -32.42 -7.55
CA ASP A 159 35.36 -31.67 -7.63
C ASP A 159 34.87 -30.21 -7.49
N GLU A 160 35.37 -29.29 -6.67
CA GLU A 160 36.68 -29.08 -6.09
C GLU A 160 36.53 -28.20 -4.85
N ASP A 161 37.50 -28.35 -3.96
CA ASP A 161 37.99 -27.41 -2.94
C ASP A 161 37.80 -25.92 -3.29
N VAL A 162 37.32 -25.09 -2.36
CA VAL A 162 37.78 -23.70 -2.16
C VAL A 162 37.44 -23.18 -0.75
N ASP A 163 38.51 -22.86 -0.02
CA ASP A 163 38.69 -21.88 1.08
C ASP A 163 37.78 -21.89 2.32
N ASP A 164 38.28 -22.59 3.34
CA ASP A 164 38.15 -22.23 4.76
C ASP A 164 38.89 -20.89 5.03
N GLY A 165 38.28 -19.80 4.59
CA GLY A 165 38.75 -18.45 4.87
C GLY A 165 38.34 -18.03 6.28
N GLY A 166 39.19 -18.34 7.25
CA GLY A 166 39.12 -17.81 8.61
C GLY A 166 39.08 -16.28 8.61
N ALA A 167 37.89 -15.73 8.83
CA ALA A 167 37.72 -14.31 9.13
C ALA A 167 37.87 -14.12 10.64
N GLU A 168 38.99 -13.53 11.00
CA GLU A 168 39.36 -13.06 12.33
C GLU A 168 38.19 -12.30 13.00
N GLU A 169 37.83 -12.74 14.21
CA GLU A 169 37.03 -11.94 15.13
C GLU A 169 37.74 -10.60 15.38
N PRO A 170 37.08 -9.44 15.14
CA PRO A 170 37.64 -8.18 15.56
C PRO A 170 37.64 -8.09 17.09
N GLU A 171 38.85 -8.05 17.65
CA GLU A 171 39.16 -7.73 19.03
C GLU A 171 38.49 -6.40 19.41
N VAL A 172 37.39 -6.48 20.18
CA VAL A 172 36.64 -5.31 20.64
C VAL A 172 37.43 -4.66 21.78
N GLU A 173 38.09 -3.54 21.49
CA GLU A 173 38.67 -2.67 22.52
C GLU A 173 37.60 -2.25 23.54
N PRO A 174 37.82 -2.45 24.86
CA PRO A 174 36.87 -2.04 25.87
C PRO A 174 36.81 -0.51 25.97
N VAL A 175 35.64 0.04 25.64
CA VAL A 175 35.29 1.45 25.85
C VAL A 175 35.42 1.79 27.35
N PRO A 176 36.13 2.86 27.73
CA PRO A 176 36.31 3.24 29.12
C PRO A 176 34.99 3.68 29.76
N VAL A 177 34.65 2.99 30.86
CA VAL A 177 33.55 3.33 31.77
C VAL A 177 33.77 4.73 32.35
N PRO A 178 32.85 5.71 32.17
CA PRO A 178 32.93 6.98 32.85
C PRO A 178 32.66 6.81 34.36
N LYS A 179 33.58 7.35 35.17
CA LYS A 179 33.49 7.46 36.62
C LYS A 179 32.20 8.19 37.04
N PRO A 180 31.40 7.66 37.98
CA PRO A 180 30.44 8.46 38.72
C PRO A 180 31.20 9.21 39.81
N GLY A 181 31.33 10.52 39.63
CA GLY A 181 31.85 11.41 40.65
C GLY A 181 31.14 12.73 40.52
N VAL A 182 30.21 12.98 41.46
CA VAL A 182 30.12 14.17 42.30
C VAL A 182 28.84 14.01 43.11
N GLU A 183 29.02 13.63 44.38
CA GLU A 183 28.10 13.94 45.45
C GLU A 183 28.12 15.47 45.61
N GLU A 184 27.05 16.14 45.19
CA GLU A 184 26.74 17.49 45.67
C GLU A 184 25.51 17.39 46.56
N ASP A 185 25.83 17.25 47.84
CA ASP A 185 25.01 17.59 48.98
C ASP A 185 24.65 19.09 48.91
N LEU A 186 23.43 19.37 48.46
CA LEU A 186 22.76 20.65 48.71
C LEU A 186 21.30 20.36 49.03
N SER A 187 21.02 20.23 50.32
CA SER A 187 19.70 20.42 50.88
C SER A 187 19.30 21.90 50.76
N PRO A 188 18.22 22.27 50.04
CA PRO A 188 17.60 23.57 50.22
C PRO A 188 16.50 23.50 51.29
N ASP A 189 16.70 24.33 52.30
CA ASP A 189 15.79 24.83 53.31
C ASP A 189 14.34 25.04 52.78
N PRO A 190 13.28 24.57 53.49
CA PRO A 190 11.90 24.75 53.07
C PRO A 190 11.41 26.15 53.49
N THR A 191 11.85 27.18 52.79
CA THR A 191 11.39 28.55 53.01
C THR A 191 10.65 29.08 51.79
N GLN A 192 9.32 29.12 51.94
CA GLN A 192 8.36 30.04 51.30
C GLN A 192 8.18 29.97 49.76
N PRO A 193 7.00 29.53 49.25
CA PRO A 193 6.67 29.75 47.85
C PRO A 193 6.48 31.26 47.59
N PRO A 194 7.11 31.83 46.55
CA PRO A 194 6.86 33.20 46.15
C PRO A 194 5.42 33.33 45.62
N GLU A 195 4.73 34.40 46.04
CA GLU A 195 3.44 34.81 45.48
C GLU A 195 3.57 34.93 43.96
N ALA A 196 2.78 34.14 43.25
CA ALA A 196 2.68 34.21 41.80
C ALA A 196 2.11 35.58 41.41
N GLU A 197 2.95 36.42 40.79
CA GLU A 197 2.49 37.55 39.99
C GLU A 197 1.48 37.03 38.97
N ILE A 198 0.25 37.52 39.09
CA ILE A 198 -0.85 37.23 38.20
C ILE A 198 -0.52 37.91 36.86
N ASP A 199 0.03 37.13 35.93
CA ASP A 199 0.19 37.52 34.53
C ASP A 199 -1.22 37.81 33.96
N PRO A 200 -1.51 39.05 33.46
CA PRO A 200 -2.81 39.36 32.92
C PRO A 200 -3.12 38.44 31.74
N SER A 201 -4.20 37.68 31.88
CA SER A 201 -4.72 36.75 30.90
C SER A 201 -4.61 37.32 29.48
N PRO A 202 -3.98 36.61 28.52
CA PRO A 202 -3.91 37.07 27.15
C PRO A 202 -5.34 37.30 26.62
N PRO A 203 -5.58 38.36 25.83
CA PRO A 203 -6.90 38.65 25.29
C PRO A 203 -7.41 37.45 24.50
N ASP A 204 -8.68 37.11 24.71
CA ASP A 204 -9.33 36.01 23.99
C ASP A 204 -9.09 36.16 22.49
N PRO A 205 -8.65 35.09 21.79
CA PRO A 205 -8.45 35.15 20.36
C PRO A 205 -9.77 35.56 19.69
N PRO A 206 -9.73 36.37 18.62
CA PRO A 206 -10.93 36.77 17.92
C PRO A 206 -11.70 35.51 17.50
N ILE A 207 -12.96 35.43 17.89
CA ILE A 207 -13.89 34.38 17.44
C ILE A 207 -14.02 34.56 15.92
N VAL A 208 -13.30 33.73 15.17
CA VAL A 208 -13.42 33.66 13.72
C VAL A 208 -14.76 33.00 13.43
N ASP A 209 -15.73 33.76 12.94
CA ASP A 209 -17.02 33.25 12.50
C ASP A 209 -16.87 32.50 11.16
N TRP A 210 -16.66 31.19 11.27
CA TRP A 210 -16.51 30.27 10.13
C TRP A 210 -17.80 30.02 9.36
N SER A 211 -18.96 30.50 9.86
CA SER A 211 -20.27 30.35 9.20
C SER A 211 -20.33 31.05 7.84
N ARG A 212 -19.43 32.03 7.60
CA ARG A 212 -19.32 32.76 6.33
C ARG A 212 -18.83 31.91 5.16
N TRP A 213 -18.17 30.78 5.40
CA TRP A 213 -17.62 29.90 4.35
C TRP A 213 -18.52 28.70 4.02
N GLN A 214 -19.66 28.56 4.72
CA GLN A 214 -20.73 27.67 4.29
C GLN A 214 -21.39 28.31 3.06
N THR A 215 -20.87 27.94 1.89
CA THR A 215 -21.45 28.30 0.62
C THR A 215 -22.86 27.72 0.57
N THR A 216 -23.85 28.61 0.40
CA THR A 216 -25.24 28.25 0.14
C THR A 216 -25.27 27.22 -0.98
N SER A 217 -25.66 25.98 -0.65
CA SER A 217 -25.97 24.98 -1.66
C SER A 217 -26.98 25.60 -2.63
N PRO A 218 -26.71 25.62 -3.95
CA PRO A 218 -27.69 26.12 -4.89
C PRO A 218 -28.91 25.21 -4.78
N ALA A 219 -30.05 25.81 -4.41
CA ALA A 219 -31.34 25.16 -4.40
C ALA A 219 -31.56 24.46 -5.75
N HIS A 220 -32.10 23.24 -5.70
CA HIS A 220 -32.54 22.49 -6.86
C HIS A 220 -33.29 23.38 -7.85
N GLY A 221 -32.64 23.70 -8.97
CA GLY A 221 -33.30 24.28 -10.13
C GLY A 221 -34.25 23.25 -10.75
N PRO A 222 -35.41 23.68 -11.28
CA PRO A 222 -36.35 22.78 -11.93
C PRO A 222 -35.72 22.10 -13.15
N ALA A 223 -36.14 20.86 -13.39
CA ALA A 223 -35.66 20.00 -14.47
C ALA A 223 -35.74 20.69 -15.85
N PRO A 224 -34.73 20.52 -16.73
CA PRO A 224 -34.78 21.06 -18.07
C PRO A 224 -35.85 20.34 -18.89
N THR A 225 -36.85 21.09 -19.35
CA THR A 225 -37.77 20.64 -20.40
C THR A 225 -37.02 20.48 -21.71
N SER A 226 -37.02 19.25 -22.22
CA SER A 226 -36.49 18.85 -23.51
C SER A 226 -37.30 19.49 -24.65
N SER A 227 -36.86 20.67 -25.13
CA SER A 227 -37.28 21.18 -26.43
C SER A 227 -36.31 20.68 -27.49
N GLY A 228 -36.82 19.87 -28.40
CA GLY A 228 -36.10 19.42 -29.59
C GLY A 228 -35.83 20.58 -30.52
N GLU A 229 -34.58 21.01 -30.58
CA GLU A 229 -34.08 21.88 -31.64
C GLU A 229 -32.78 21.25 -32.14
N THR A 230 -32.86 20.66 -33.33
CA THR A 230 -31.75 20.00 -34.00
C THR A 230 -30.72 21.06 -34.41
N PRO A 231 -29.50 21.07 -33.84
CA PRO A 231 -28.49 22.03 -34.24
C PRO A 231 -27.99 21.73 -35.67
N PRO A 232 -27.61 22.77 -36.45
CA PRO A 232 -27.08 22.58 -37.78
C PRO A 232 -25.76 21.79 -37.73
N ALA A 233 -25.59 20.88 -38.69
CA ALA A 233 -24.39 20.06 -38.85
C ALA A 233 -23.15 20.96 -39.01
N VAL A 234 -22.38 21.09 -37.93
CA VAL A 234 -21.02 21.62 -37.97
C VAL A 234 -20.12 20.42 -38.23
N ASP A 235 -19.42 20.42 -39.37
CA ASP A 235 -18.36 19.48 -39.69
C ASP A 235 -17.27 19.54 -38.61
N LEU A 236 -17.40 18.66 -37.62
CA LEU A 236 -16.38 18.44 -36.61
C LEU A 236 -15.21 17.68 -37.27
N PRO A 237 -13.98 18.22 -37.24
CA PRO A 237 -12.82 17.44 -37.66
C PRO A 237 -12.74 16.18 -36.79
N GLY A 238 -12.65 15.03 -37.45
CA GLY A 238 -12.69 13.70 -36.82
C GLY A 238 -11.69 13.51 -35.68
N PRO A 239 -11.79 12.38 -34.95
CA PRO A 239 -11.00 12.12 -33.74
C PRO A 239 -9.52 12.33 -34.03
N ARG A 240 -8.97 13.38 -33.42
CA ARG A 240 -7.54 13.69 -33.48
C ARG A 240 -6.81 12.51 -32.84
N ARG A 241 -6.21 11.65 -33.67
CA ARG A 241 -5.16 10.74 -33.23
C ARG A 241 -4.09 11.61 -32.57
N PHE A 242 -3.90 11.40 -31.28
CA PHE A 242 -2.87 12.07 -30.53
C PHE A 242 -1.53 11.51 -31.00
N ASP A 243 -0.84 12.23 -31.89
CA ASP A 243 0.53 11.92 -32.30
C ASP A 243 1.46 12.18 -31.12
N ALA A 244 1.66 11.16 -30.29
CA ALA A 244 2.52 11.20 -29.10
C ALA A 244 4.03 11.29 -29.43
N ARG A 245 4.40 11.53 -30.69
CA ARG A 245 5.81 11.56 -31.15
C ARG A 245 6.48 12.92 -31.11
N VAL A 246 5.80 13.98 -30.69
CA VAL A 246 6.41 15.34 -30.63
C VAL A 246 6.69 15.73 -29.19
N GLY A 247 7.75 15.17 -28.62
CA GLY A 247 8.19 15.48 -27.27
C GLY A 247 9.68 15.21 -27.05
N PHE A 248 10.52 16.19 -27.41
CA PHE A 248 11.89 16.37 -26.89
C PHE A 248 12.75 15.10 -26.76
N GLU A 249 12.99 14.42 -27.87
CA GLU A 249 14.14 13.52 -27.96
C GLU A 249 15.41 14.37 -28.04
N THR A 250 16.09 14.54 -26.91
CA THR A 250 17.50 14.90 -26.94
C THR A 250 18.25 13.64 -27.40
N PRO A 251 18.87 13.65 -28.60
CA PRO A 251 19.48 12.45 -29.15
C PRO A 251 20.59 11.97 -28.22
N GLY A 252 20.42 10.76 -27.67
CA GLY A 252 21.45 10.06 -26.89
C GLY A 252 21.15 9.78 -25.42
N LYS A 253 20.07 10.33 -24.83
CA LYS A 253 19.72 9.99 -23.45
C LYS A 253 18.70 8.85 -23.42
N LYS A 254 19.12 7.66 -22.93
CA LYS A 254 18.20 6.54 -22.70
C LYS A 254 17.04 7.04 -21.82
N PRO A 255 15.77 6.81 -22.19
CA PRO A 255 14.64 7.23 -21.39
C PRO A 255 14.73 6.62 -20.00
N SER A 256 14.36 7.40 -18.97
CA SER A 256 14.39 6.91 -17.60
C SER A 256 13.48 5.68 -17.45
N VAL A 257 13.82 4.76 -16.54
CA VAL A 257 13.01 3.56 -16.28
C VAL A 257 11.55 3.91 -15.96
N LEU A 258 11.33 4.98 -15.20
CA LEU A 258 9.99 5.48 -14.87
C LEU A 258 9.24 5.98 -16.11
N SER A 259 9.91 6.72 -17.00
CA SER A 259 9.32 7.17 -18.26
C SER A 259 8.86 5.95 -19.08
N ARG A 260 9.71 4.93 -19.22
CA ARG A 260 9.36 3.70 -19.94
C ARG A 260 8.16 2.97 -19.34
N LEU A 261 8.02 2.93 -18.01
CA LEU A 261 6.87 2.33 -17.35
C LEU A 261 5.58 3.15 -17.55
N VAL A 262 5.68 4.48 -17.57
CA VAL A 262 4.55 5.36 -17.88
C VAL A 262 4.12 5.18 -19.33
N ASP A 263 5.07 5.09 -20.25
CA ASP A 263 4.79 4.87 -21.67
C ASP A 263 4.17 3.48 -21.89
N LEU A 264 4.71 2.44 -21.26
CA LEU A 264 4.11 1.10 -21.25
C LEU A 264 2.64 1.16 -20.82
N ARG A 265 2.31 1.84 -19.71
CA ARG A 265 0.94 1.95 -19.21
C ARG A 265 0.00 2.65 -20.19
N ARG A 266 0.49 3.65 -20.94
CA ARG A 266 -0.29 4.33 -21.99
C ARG A 266 -0.53 3.43 -23.20
N GLU A 267 0.39 2.51 -23.45
CA GLU A 267 0.36 1.59 -24.59
C GLU A 267 -0.36 0.26 -24.29
N LEU A 268 -0.75 -0.04 -23.05
CA LEU A 268 -1.34 -1.34 -22.65
C LEU A 268 -2.49 -1.79 -23.56
N SER A 269 -3.39 -0.88 -23.96
CA SER A 269 -4.51 -1.22 -24.83
C SER A 269 -4.09 -1.69 -26.23
N SER A 270 -2.90 -1.32 -26.69
CA SER A 270 -2.35 -1.80 -27.97
C SER A 270 -1.82 -3.24 -27.91
N PHE A 271 -1.55 -3.74 -26.70
CA PHE A 271 -1.09 -5.11 -26.47
C PHE A 271 -2.26 -6.10 -26.28
N ALA A 272 -3.51 -5.65 -26.27
CA ALA A 272 -4.67 -6.51 -26.14
C ALA A 272 -4.74 -7.50 -27.33
N GLY A 273 -4.63 -8.79 -27.04
CA GLY A 273 -4.58 -9.85 -28.06
C GLY A 273 -3.22 -10.04 -28.74
N SER A 274 -2.16 -9.39 -28.23
CA SER A 274 -0.79 -9.69 -28.65
C SER A 274 -0.35 -11.07 -28.19
N ASN A 275 0.55 -11.68 -28.95
CA ASN A 275 1.12 -12.98 -28.63
C ASN A 275 2.07 -12.89 -27.41
N VAL A 276 2.22 -13.99 -26.66
CA VAL A 276 3.03 -14.06 -25.43
C VAL A 276 4.49 -13.70 -25.68
N GLU A 277 5.06 -14.03 -26.84
CA GLU A 277 6.44 -13.68 -27.19
C GLU A 277 6.65 -12.16 -27.32
N ILE A 278 5.64 -11.43 -27.81
CA ILE A 278 5.70 -9.96 -27.90
C ILE A 278 5.66 -9.35 -26.50
N LEU A 279 4.81 -9.91 -25.63
CA LEU A 279 4.74 -9.49 -24.24
C LEU A 279 6.06 -9.79 -23.52
N ARG A 280 6.64 -10.97 -23.77
CA ARG A 280 7.93 -11.40 -23.23
C ARG A 280 9.05 -10.44 -23.64
N GLU A 281 9.19 -10.16 -24.93
CA GLU A 281 10.19 -9.21 -25.45
C GLU A 281 10.02 -7.82 -24.79
N ARG A 282 8.77 -7.37 -24.64
CA ARG A 282 8.48 -6.08 -24.01
C ARG A 282 8.89 -6.07 -22.54
N VAL A 283 8.62 -7.15 -21.79
CA VAL A 283 8.99 -7.30 -20.37
C VAL A 283 10.50 -7.41 -20.19
N GLU A 284 11.18 -8.19 -21.05
CA GLU A 284 12.64 -8.37 -21.03
C GLU A 284 13.41 -7.08 -21.34
N SER A 285 12.80 -6.14 -22.07
CA SER A 285 13.37 -4.81 -22.29
C SER A 285 13.57 -3.98 -21.01
N PHE A 286 12.93 -4.38 -19.90
CA PHE A 286 13.15 -3.80 -18.57
C PHE A 286 14.27 -4.55 -17.83
N GLU A 287 15.09 -3.78 -17.12
CA GLU A 287 16.10 -4.33 -16.22
C GLU A 287 15.46 -5.23 -15.16
N ASP A 288 16.15 -6.31 -14.82
CA ASP A 288 15.69 -7.28 -13.83
C ASP A 288 15.42 -6.64 -12.47
N GLY A 289 14.47 -7.23 -11.73
CA GLY A 289 14.07 -6.77 -10.40
C GLY A 289 12.84 -5.88 -10.40
N TRP A 290 12.95 -4.65 -9.89
CA TRP A 290 11.78 -3.80 -9.62
C TRP A 290 11.03 -3.37 -10.90
N ALA A 291 11.76 -2.99 -11.95
CA ALA A 291 11.15 -2.48 -13.17
C ALA A 291 10.37 -3.56 -13.93
N ARG A 292 11.00 -4.74 -14.13
CA ARG A 292 10.36 -5.89 -14.77
C ARG A 292 9.11 -6.35 -14.03
N ARG A 293 9.15 -6.44 -12.69
CA ARG A 293 7.97 -6.72 -11.86
C ARG A 293 6.83 -5.73 -12.08
N ARG A 294 7.13 -4.44 -12.14
CA ARG A 294 6.12 -3.39 -12.36
C ARG A 294 5.54 -3.43 -13.77
N ALA A 295 6.33 -3.82 -14.76
CA ALA A 295 5.84 -4.04 -16.12
C ALA A 295 4.85 -5.21 -16.18
N LEU A 296 5.19 -6.36 -15.57
CA LEU A 296 4.29 -7.52 -15.48
C LEU A 296 3.00 -7.20 -14.74
N ALA A 297 3.10 -6.55 -13.57
CA ALA A 297 1.91 -6.13 -12.83
C ALA A 297 0.99 -5.23 -13.66
N ALA A 298 1.55 -4.33 -14.49
CA ALA A 298 0.75 -3.48 -15.36
C ALA A 298 0.04 -4.26 -16.47
N PHE A 299 0.64 -5.33 -16.98
CA PHE A 299 -0.03 -6.23 -17.93
C PHE A 299 -1.17 -7.01 -17.26
N PHE A 300 -0.92 -7.60 -16.08
CA PHE A 300 -1.94 -8.36 -15.34
C PHE A 300 -3.11 -7.48 -14.87
N GLU A 301 -2.84 -6.27 -14.37
CA GLU A 301 -3.85 -5.25 -14.04
C GLU A 301 -4.74 -4.89 -15.25
N ALA A 302 -4.24 -5.06 -16.47
CA ALA A 302 -4.97 -4.82 -17.71
C ALA A 302 -5.65 -6.09 -18.28
N GLY A 303 -5.55 -7.24 -17.61
CA GLY A 303 -6.07 -8.52 -18.10
C GLY A 303 -5.32 -9.06 -19.31
N ILE A 304 -4.01 -8.81 -19.38
CA ILE A 304 -3.11 -9.26 -20.44
C ILE A 304 -1.98 -10.08 -19.80
N PRO A 305 -1.69 -11.31 -20.28
CA PRO A 305 -2.41 -12.07 -21.30
C PRO A 305 -3.77 -12.57 -20.77
N LYS A 306 -4.63 -13.05 -21.68
CA LYS A 306 -5.95 -13.62 -21.31
C LYS A 306 -5.85 -15.05 -20.79
N SER A 307 -4.82 -15.78 -21.20
CA SER A 307 -4.57 -17.14 -20.76
C SER A 307 -3.76 -17.13 -19.46
N GLY A 308 -4.16 -17.97 -18.51
CA GLY A 308 -3.41 -18.17 -17.27
C GLY A 308 -2.02 -18.75 -17.52
N ASP A 309 -1.90 -19.71 -18.45
CA ASP A 309 -0.63 -20.35 -18.80
C ASP A 309 0.38 -19.34 -19.37
N ASP A 310 -0.09 -18.43 -20.23
CA ASP A 310 0.75 -17.34 -20.78
C ASP A 310 1.21 -16.39 -19.68
N ALA A 311 0.37 -16.14 -18.67
CA ALA A 311 0.73 -15.30 -17.54
C ALA A 311 1.80 -15.98 -16.67
N LEU A 312 1.68 -17.29 -16.44
CA LEU A 312 2.67 -18.09 -15.71
C LEU A 312 4.01 -18.16 -16.47
N ASP A 313 3.97 -18.31 -17.79
CA ASP A 313 5.17 -18.29 -18.63
C ASP A 313 5.90 -16.93 -18.55
N LEU A 314 5.17 -15.82 -18.60
CA LEU A 314 5.73 -14.48 -18.39
C LEU A 314 6.34 -14.31 -16.99
N ILE A 315 5.72 -14.87 -15.95
CA ILE A 315 6.29 -14.87 -14.59
C ILE A 315 7.59 -15.68 -14.54
N GLY A 316 7.68 -16.79 -15.28
CA GLY A 316 8.86 -17.63 -15.38
C GLY A 316 10.12 -16.88 -15.83
N THR A 317 9.97 -15.79 -16.59
CA THR A 317 11.07 -14.93 -17.06
C THR A 317 11.77 -14.13 -15.95
N LEU A 318 11.17 -14.03 -14.76
CA LEU A 318 11.77 -13.34 -13.63
C LEU A 318 12.88 -14.19 -13.00
N GLY A 319 14.11 -13.67 -12.94
CA GLY A 319 15.25 -14.41 -12.41
C GLY A 319 15.18 -14.71 -10.90
N ARG A 320 14.38 -13.97 -10.13
CA ARG A 320 14.30 -14.09 -8.66
C ARG A 320 12.99 -14.72 -8.21
N GLU A 321 13.10 -15.74 -7.35
CA GLU A 321 11.94 -16.44 -6.78
C GLU A 321 10.97 -15.53 -6.00
N ARG A 322 11.51 -14.57 -5.23
CA ARG A 322 10.70 -13.58 -4.51
C ARG A 322 9.86 -12.72 -5.46
N ASP A 323 10.39 -12.44 -6.65
CA ASP A 323 9.72 -11.60 -7.63
C ASP A 323 8.59 -12.38 -8.32
N ARG A 324 8.81 -13.67 -8.59
CA ARG A 324 7.79 -14.60 -9.07
C ARG A 324 6.61 -14.71 -8.10
N ARG A 325 6.88 -15.00 -6.82
CA ARG A 325 5.82 -15.09 -5.79
C ARG A 325 5.01 -13.81 -5.64
N TRP A 326 5.67 -12.65 -5.73
CA TRP A 326 4.98 -11.37 -5.68
C TRP A 326 4.03 -11.17 -6.86
N CYS A 327 4.44 -11.56 -8.08
CA CYS A 327 3.59 -11.51 -9.26
C CYS A 327 2.45 -12.53 -9.23
N LEU A 328 2.68 -13.73 -8.67
CA LEU A 328 1.62 -14.72 -8.47
C LEU A 328 0.50 -14.19 -7.55
N GLY A 329 0.86 -13.48 -6.48
CA GLY A 329 -0.12 -12.83 -5.60
C GLY A 329 -0.89 -11.65 -6.22
N ILE A 330 -0.66 -11.31 -7.49
CA ILE A 330 -1.48 -10.36 -8.26
C ILE A 330 -2.49 -11.10 -9.14
N LEU A 331 -2.22 -12.38 -9.46
CA LEU A 331 -3.11 -13.23 -10.27
C LEU A 331 -4.16 -13.94 -9.42
N ALA A 332 -3.89 -14.15 -8.12
CA ALA A 332 -4.87 -14.53 -7.12
C ALA A 332 -5.79 -13.34 -6.82
#